data_AF-A0AAE0VK13-F1
#
_entry.id   AF-A0AAE0VK13-F1
#
_cell.length_a   1.000
_cell.length_b   1.000
_cell.length_c   1.000
_cell.angle_alpha   90.00
_cell.angle_beta   90.00
_cell.angle_gamma   90.00
#
_symmetry.space_group_name_H-M   'P 1'
#
loop_
_entity.id
_entity.type
_entity.pdbx_description
1 polymer ?
#
loop_
_entity_poly.entity_id
_entity_poly.type
_entity_poly.pdbx_seq_one_letter_code
_entity_poly.pdbx_strand_id
1 'polypeptide(L)'
;MMQYLDAFLKFSTLISKHTMISWMKLLECTMVLTAFLPLAEPKGLNDNYFNGCYCPTIYDPVCGYDARTYSSLCQLKCTRYKMHSMGSCPRPVEECSLQNCLFLPKQNVCGVDGRKYANECAIKCFGIDISMAKNCD
;
A
#
# COMPACT_ATOMS: atom_id res chain seq x y z
N MET A 1 -18.73 -34.58 31.82
CA MET A 1 -18.61 -33.13 31.61
C MET A 1 -19.95 -32.42 31.91
N MET A 2 -20.63 -32.69 33.04
CA MET A 2 -21.94 -32.06 33.34
C MET A 2 -22.31 -31.91 34.83
N GLN A 3 -21.46 -32.28 35.81
CA GLN A 3 -21.85 -32.21 37.24
C GLN A 3 -21.33 -30.98 38.02
N TYR A 4 -20.52 -30.10 37.39
CA TYR A 4 -20.00 -28.88 38.05
C TYR A 4 -20.89 -27.64 37.87
N LEU A 5 -21.91 -27.69 36.99
CA LEU A 5 -22.84 -26.59 36.75
C LEU A 5 -23.74 -26.29 37.97
N ASP A 6 -24.07 -27.32 38.77
CA ASP A 6 -24.96 -27.16 39.91
C ASP A 6 -24.31 -26.47 41.12
N ALA A 7 -22.97 -26.54 41.24
CA ALA A 7 -22.23 -25.84 42.28
C ALA A 7 -22.19 -24.32 42.05
N PHE A 8 -22.11 -23.89 40.78
CA PHE A 8 -22.12 -22.47 40.40
C PHE A 8 -23.49 -21.83 40.65
N LEU A 9 -24.56 -22.57 40.38
CA LEU A 9 -25.93 -22.12 40.64
C LEU A 9 -26.20 -21.90 42.13
N LYS A 10 -25.62 -22.71 43.03
CA LYS A 10 -25.76 -22.52 44.49
C LYS A 10 -25.03 -21.28 45.03
N PHE A 11 -23.94 -20.85 44.41
CA PHE A 11 -23.28 -19.59 44.77
C PHE A 11 -24.05 -18.36 44.25
N SER A 12 -24.77 -18.51 43.14
CA SER A 12 -25.57 -17.42 42.55
C SER A 12 -26.84 -17.03 43.33
N THR A 13 -27.28 -17.85 44.30
CA THR A 13 -28.47 -17.54 45.14
C THR A 13 -28.14 -16.78 46.42
N LEU A 14 -26.85 -16.50 46.69
CA LEU A 14 -26.38 -15.84 47.93
C LEU A 14 -25.88 -14.40 47.73
N ILE A 15 -25.86 -13.87 46.51
CA ILE A 15 -25.47 -12.47 46.26
C ILE A 15 -26.63 -11.78 45.53
N SER A 16 -27.24 -10.81 46.23
CA SER A 16 -28.38 -10.03 45.77
C SER A 16 -28.17 -9.48 44.35
N LYS A 17 -29.13 -9.76 43.45
CA LYS A 17 -29.10 -9.45 42.00
C LYS A 17 -28.88 -7.95 41.67
N HIS A 18 -28.95 -7.06 42.66
CA HIS A 18 -28.81 -5.62 42.48
C HIS A 18 -27.35 -5.09 42.44
N THR A 19 -26.34 -5.83 42.93
CA THR A 19 -24.95 -5.33 42.94
C THR A 19 -24.10 -5.80 41.75
N MET A 20 -24.45 -6.90 41.09
CA MET A 20 -23.69 -7.46 39.96
C MET A 20 -23.96 -6.74 38.63
N ILE A 21 -25.15 -6.16 38.44
CA ILE A 21 -25.53 -5.45 37.21
C ILE A 21 -24.85 -4.07 37.11
N SER A 22 -24.44 -3.48 38.24
CA SER A 22 -23.77 -2.17 38.25
C SER A 22 -22.31 -2.26 37.76
N TRP A 23 -21.61 -3.36 38.06
CA TRP A 23 -20.20 -3.52 37.67
C TRP A 23 -19.99 -4.00 36.24
N MET A 24 -20.93 -4.76 35.67
CA MET A 24 -20.86 -5.19 34.25
C MET A 24 -21.21 -4.08 33.25
N LYS A 25 -21.78 -2.95 33.69
CA LYS A 25 -22.13 -1.81 32.82
C LYS A 25 -21.03 -0.74 32.65
N LEU A 26 -19.91 -0.86 33.37
CA LEU A 26 -18.81 0.11 33.31
C LEU A 26 -17.61 -0.34 32.45
N LEU A 27 -17.49 -1.63 32.14
CA LEU A 27 -16.40 -2.15 31.30
C LEU A 27 -16.76 -2.31 29.82
N GLU A 28 -18.03 -2.13 29.44
CA GLU A 28 -18.48 -2.26 28.04
C GLU A 28 -18.79 -0.91 27.35
N CYS A 29 -18.64 0.24 28.05
CA CYS A 29 -19.05 1.55 27.50
C CYS A 29 -17.90 2.46 27.02
N THR A 30 -16.63 2.13 27.25
CA THR A 30 -15.50 3.00 26.85
C THR A 30 -14.85 2.62 25.51
N MET A 31 -15.01 1.38 25.03
CA MET A 31 -14.29 0.88 23.86
C MET A 31 -15.04 1.02 22.52
N VAL A 32 -16.30 1.48 22.51
CA VAL A 32 -17.13 1.49 21.29
C VAL A 32 -17.41 2.91 20.75
N LEU A 33 -17.16 3.96 21.53
CA LEU A 33 -17.41 5.35 21.09
C LEU A 33 -16.28 5.96 20.23
N THR A 34 -15.14 5.30 20.06
CA THR A 34 -14.06 5.77 19.17
C THR A 34 -14.03 5.09 17.80
N ALA A 35 -14.96 4.17 17.50
CA ALA A 35 -14.91 3.35 16.28
C ALA A 35 -15.97 3.67 15.21
N PHE A 36 -16.80 4.71 15.39
CA PHE A 36 -17.82 5.13 14.40
C PHE A 36 -17.56 6.52 13.80
N LEU A 37 -16.30 6.87 13.55
CA LEU A 37 -16.01 7.68 12.37
C LEU A 37 -15.73 6.71 11.23
N PRO A 38 -16.72 6.33 10.40
CA PRO A 38 -16.39 6.00 9.04
C PRO A 38 -15.83 7.30 8.46
N LEU A 39 -14.51 7.32 8.29
CA LEU A 39 -13.81 8.25 7.43
C LEU A 39 -14.63 8.33 6.14
N ALA A 40 -15.25 9.48 5.91
CA ALA A 40 -15.88 9.78 4.65
C ALA A 40 -14.83 9.55 3.56
N GLU A 41 -15.07 8.58 2.68
CA GLU A 41 -14.43 8.59 1.36
C GLU A 41 -15.33 9.43 0.45
N PRO A 42 -15.03 10.71 0.16
CA PRO A 42 -15.52 11.28 -1.08
C PRO A 42 -14.72 10.64 -2.23
N LYS A 43 -15.14 9.46 -2.68
CA LYS A 43 -14.81 9.00 -4.04
C LYS A 43 -15.63 9.84 -5.01
N GLY A 44 -15.01 10.88 -5.54
CA GLY A 44 -15.61 11.73 -6.58
C GLY A 44 -15.20 13.19 -6.52
N LEU A 45 -13.93 13.49 -6.26
CA LEU A 45 -13.36 14.76 -6.73
C LEU A 45 -13.30 14.63 -8.25
N ASN A 46 -13.91 15.55 -8.98
CA ASN A 46 -13.78 15.66 -10.43
C ASN A 46 -12.37 15.24 -10.89
N ASP A 47 -12.32 14.31 -11.81
CA ASP A 47 -11.12 13.75 -12.44
C ASP A 47 -10.11 14.80 -12.94
N ASN A 48 -10.59 16.02 -13.17
CA ASN A 48 -9.81 17.17 -13.58
C ASN A 48 -9.28 18.04 -12.43
N TYR A 49 -9.41 17.67 -11.16
CA TYR A 49 -8.91 18.46 -10.02
C TYR A 49 -7.94 17.64 -9.17
N PHE A 50 -6.67 18.06 -9.15
CA PHE A 50 -5.58 17.37 -8.45
C PHE A 50 -4.82 18.36 -7.56
N ASN A 51 -4.73 18.07 -6.25
CA ASN A 51 -4.02 18.91 -5.27
C ASN A 51 -4.35 20.41 -5.32
N GLY A 52 -5.63 20.76 -5.54
CA GLY A 52 -6.04 22.17 -5.60
C GLY A 52 -5.92 22.81 -6.98
N CYS A 53 -5.41 22.09 -7.97
CA CYS A 53 -5.31 22.56 -9.35
C CYS A 53 -6.34 21.91 -10.26
N TYR A 54 -6.76 22.66 -11.28
CA TYR A 54 -7.45 22.09 -12.44
C TYR A 54 -6.43 21.57 -13.47
N CYS A 55 -6.52 20.29 -13.82
CA CYS A 55 -5.72 19.63 -14.84
C CYS A 55 -6.61 18.81 -15.76
N PRO A 56 -6.38 18.84 -17.09
CA PRO A 56 -7.15 18.00 -18.01
C PRO A 56 -6.88 16.52 -17.76
N THR A 57 -7.86 15.67 -18.06
CA THR A 57 -7.79 14.20 -17.97
C THR A 57 -6.99 13.54 -19.09
N ILE A 58 -5.90 14.18 -19.50
CA ILE A 58 -4.95 13.62 -20.47
C ILE A 58 -3.99 12.70 -19.72
N TYR A 59 -3.83 11.47 -20.23
CA TYR A 59 -2.85 10.52 -19.71
C TYR A 59 -1.55 10.60 -20.54
N ASP A 60 -0.56 11.31 -19.99
CA ASP A 60 0.80 11.45 -20.52
C ASP A 60 1.79 11.41 -19.33
N PRO A 61 2.13 10.21 -18.85
CA PRO A 61 2.73 10.05 -17.53
C PRO A 61 4.14 10.63 -17.42
N VAL A 62 4.46 11.17 -16.26
CA VAL A 62 5.80 11.69 -15.92
C VAL A 62 6.24 11.21 -14.53
N CYS A 63 7.54 11.04 -14.34
CA CYS A 63 8.13 10.65 -13.06
C CYS A 63 8.62 11.90 -12.31
N GLY A 64 8.20 12.07 -11.06
CA GLY A 64 8.71 13.11 -10.16
C GLY A 64 9.97 12.66 -9.39
N TYR A 65 10.75 13.62 -8.88
CA TYR A 65 11.89 13.31 -8.00
C TYR A 65 11.50 12.68 -6.65
N ASP A 66 10.20 12.67 -6.33
CA ASP A 66 9.61 11.94 -5.21
C ASP A 66 9.32 10.47 -5.53
N ALA A 67 9.80 9.95 -6.67
CA ALA A 67 9.56 8.62 -7.18
C ALA A 67 8.07 8.28 -7.38
N ARG A 68 7.23 9.30 -7.60
CA ARG A 68 5.81 9.14 -7.91
C ARG A 68 5.54 9.40 -9.39
N THR A 69 4.72 8.54 -9.98
CA THR A 69 4.17 8.74 -11.33
C THR A 69 2.98 9.67 -11.26
N TYR A 70 3.01 10.74 -12.04
CA TYR A 70 1.90 11.68 -12.23
C TYR A 70 1.25 11.41 -13.60
N SER A 71 -0.09 11.45 -13.69
CA SER A 71 -0.80 11.10 -14.93
C SER A 71 -0.56 12.10 -16.06
N SER A 72 -0.13 13.32 -15.73
CA SER A 72 0.29 14.33 -16.70
C SER A 72 1.30 15.30 -16.09
N LEU A 73 2.00 16.04 -16.96
CA LEU A 73 2.86 17.15 -16.54
C LEU A 73 2.08 18.23 -15.77
N CYS A 74 0.79 18.42 -16.05
CA CYS A 74 -0.05 19.35 -15.28
C CYS A 74 -0.13 18.92 -13.81
N GLN A 75 -0.45 17.65 -13.56
CA GLN A 75 -0.56 17.14 -12.19
C GLN A 75 0.76 17.28 -11.43
N LEU A 76 1.91 16.99 -12.07
CA LEU A 76 3.21 17.17 -11.46
C LEU A 76 3.47 18.65 -11.10
N LYS A 77 3.19 19.59 -12.01
CA LYS A 77 3.35 21.04 -11.78
C LYS A 77 2.46 21.58 -10.67
N CYS A 78 1.39 20.86 -10.34
CA CYS A 78 0.50 21.15 -9.22
C CYS A 78 1.00 20.59 -7.88
N THR A 79 2.22 20.08 -7.86
CA THR A 79 2.94 19.73 -6.66
C THR A 79 4.19 20.60 -6.52
N ARG A 80 4.91 20.39 -5.42
CA ARG A 80 6.22 21.00 -5.18
C ARG A 80 7.38 20.25 -5.85
N TYR A 81 7.12 19.10 -6.47
CA TYR A 81 8.17 18.23 -7.01
C TYR A 81 8.51 18.59 -8.45
N LYS A 82 9.78 18.42 -8.82
CA LYS A 82 10.26 18.61 -10.19
C LYS A 82 10.17 17.29 -10.97
N MET A 83 10.16 17.40 -12.29
CA MET A 83 10.21 16.24 -13.19
C MET A 83 11.59 15.60 -13.13
N HIS A 84 11.61 14.30 -12.89
CA HIS A 84 12.80 13.46 -12.99
C HIS A 84 12.99 12.95 -14.42
N SER A 85 11.97 12.31 -14.99
CA SER A 85 12.01 11.76 -16.36
C SER A 85 10.62 11.78 -17.00
N MET A 86 10.59 11.71 -18.34
CA MET A 86 9.37 11.40 -19.08
C MET A 86 8.95 9.95 -18.81
N GLY A 87 7.65 9.66 -18.94
CA GLY A 87 7.09 8.35 -18.65
C GLY A 87 6.89 8.10 -17.15
N SER A 88 6.28 6.97 -16.82
CA SER A 88 6.07 6.54 -15.43
C SER A 88 7.40 6.32 -14.69
N CYS A 89 7.40 6.52 -13.37
CA CYS A 89 8.55 6.13 -12.56
C CYS A 89 8.81 4.62 -12.67
N PRO A 90 10.09 4.20 -12.58
CA PRO A 90 10.43 2.80 -12.37
C PRO A 90 9.65 2.28 -11.18
N ARG A 91 9.03 1.10 -11.31
CA ARG A 91 8.29 0.51 -10.20
C ARG A 91 9.24 0.28 -9.03
N PRO A 92 8.83 0.61 -7.78
CA PRO A 92 9.54 0.11 -6.61
C PRO A 92 9.66 -1.41 -6.75
N VAL A 93 10.84 -1.93 -6.44
CA VAL A 93 11.21 -3.34 -6.63
C VAL A 93 10.26 -4.30 -5.90
N GLU A 94 9.43 -3.79 -4.97
CA GLU A 94 8.41 -4.58 -4.26
C GLU A 94 7.21 -5.00 -5.14
N GLU A 95 6.94 -4.31 -6.26
CA GLU A 95 5.90 -4.71 -7.23
C GLU A 95 6.47 -5.43 -8.45
N CYS A 96 7.79 -5.45 -8.58
CA CYS A 96 8.43 -6.47 -9.36
C CYS A 96 8.43 -7.75 -8.55
N SER A 97 7.57 -8.69 -8.92
CA SER A 97 7.72 -10.04 -8.42
C SER A 97 8.98 -10.64 -9.06
N LEU A 98 10.17 -10.25 -8.57
CA LEU A 98 11.46 -10.84 -8.92
C LEU A 98 11.42 -12.35 -8.71
N GLN A 99 10.53 -12.83 -7.84
CA GLN A 99 10.17 -14.25 -7.74
C GLN A 99 9.88 -14.85 -9.11
N ASN A 100 9.04 -14.22 -9.94
CA ASN A 100 8.74 -14.74 -11.29
C ASN A 100 9.95 -14.70 -12.23
N CYS A 101 10.85 -13.71 -12.10
CA CYS A 101 12.07 -13.66 -12.89
C CYS A 101 13.17 -14.61 -12.39
N LEU A 102 13.17 -14.99 -11.11
CA LEU A 102 14.18 -15.84 -10.49
C LEU A 102 14.07 -17.32 -10.93
N PHE A 103 12.87 -17.75 -11.30
CA PHE A 103 12.60 -19.10 -11.81
C PHE A 103 12.90 -19.26 -13.31
N LEU A 104 13.22 -18.16 -14.02
CA LEU A 104 13.60 -18.23 -15.43
C LEU A 104 15.08 -18.63 -15.59
N PRO A 105 15.45 -19.19 -16.77
CA PRO A 105 16.84 -19.52 -17.06
C PRO A 105 17.76 -18.31 -16.88
N LYS A 106 18.89 -18.51 -16.19
CA LYS A 106 19.91 -17.47 -16.04
C LYS A 106 20.62 -17.26 -17.37
N GLN A 107 20.53 -16.04 -17.89
CA GLN A 107 21.11 -15.59 -19.15
C GLN A 107 21.69 -14.20 -18.91
N ASN A 108 22.67 -14.10 -18.00
CA ASN A 108 23.16 -12.84 -17.46
C ASN A 108 23.21 -11.73 -18.53
N VAL A 109 22.51 -10.63 -18.27
CA VAL A 109 22.51 -9.44 -19.14
C VAL A 109 23.15 -8.27 -18.42
N CYS A 110 23.72 -7.37 -19.20
CA CYS A 110 24.32 -6.15 -18.70
C CYS A 110 23.39 -4.98 -18.94
N GLY A 111 23.17 -4.18 -17.90
CA GLY A 111 22.42 -2.93 -18.03
C GLY A 111 23.29 -1.76 -18.43
N VAL A 112 22.65 -0.73 -18.99
CA VAL A 112 23.28 0.57 -19.26
C VAL A 112 23.78 1.27 -17.98
N ASP A 113 23.32 0.82 -16.82
CA ASP A 113 23.76 1.26 -15.50
C ASP A 113 25.02 0.54 -14.98
N GLY A 114 25.61 -0.34 -15.81
CA GLY A 114 26.82 -1.09 -15.49
C GLY A 114 26.60 -2.30 -14.59
N ARG A 115 25.35 -2.65 -14.26
CA ARG A 115 25.04 -3.79 -13.38
C ARG A 115 24.72 -5.05 -14.17
N LYS A 116 25.06 -6.21 -13.59
CA LYS A 116 24.69 -7.53 -14.10
C LYS A 116 23.32 -7.94 -13.56
N TYR A 117 22.44 -8.39 -14.44
CA TYR A 117 21.11 -8.90 -14.12
C TYR A 117 21.02 -10.38 -14.48
N ALA A 118 20.27 -11.16 -13.71
CA ALA A 118 20.19 -12.62 -13.88
C ALA A 118 19.64 -13.04 -15.26
N ASN A 119 18.73 -12.26 -15.83
CA ASN A 119 18.11 -12.47 -17.14
C ASN A 119 17.40 -11.19 -17.62
N GLU A 120 16.86 -11.25 -18.84
CA GLU A 120 16.10 -10.15 -19.47
C GLU A 120 14.82 -9.76 -18.69
N CYS A 121 14.16 -10.71 -18.04
CA CYS A 121 13.01 -10.41 -17.17
C CYS A 121 13.43 -9.51 -16.01
N ALA A 122 14.54 -9.85 -15.35
CA ALA A 122 15.05 -9.09 -14.21
C ALA A 122 15.41 -7.66 -14.62
N ILE A 123 16.13 -7.44 -15.71
CA ILE A 123 16.52 -6.08 -16.13
C ILE A 123 15.32 -5.23 -16.56
N LYS A 124 14.37 -5.80 -17.33
CA LYS A 124 13.13 -5.13 -17.74
C LYS A 124 12.26 -4.77 -16.55
N CYS A 125 12.26 -5.62 -15.53
CA CYS A 125 11.57 -5.36 -14.28
C CYS A 125 12.10 -4.08 -13.60
N PHE A 126 13.41 -3.84 -13.59
CA PHE A 126 13.98 -2.59 -13.06
C PHE A 126 13.80 -1.38 -14.00
N GLY A 127 13.22 -1.57 -15.19
CA GLY A 127 13.08 -0.51 -16.19
C GLY A 127 14.42 -0.03 -16.73
N ILE A 128 15.41 -0.92 -16.79
CA ILE A 128 16.77 -0.61 -17.26
C ILE A 128 16.96 -1.24 -18.64
N ASP A 129 17.57 -0.50 -19.56
CA ASP A 129 17.87 -0.99 -20.90
C ASP A 129 19.10 -1.91 -20.89
N ILE A 130 19.06 -2.95 -21.73
CA ILE A 130 20.20 -3.85 -21.95
C ILE A 130 21.29 -3.09 -22.70
N SER A 131 22.48 -3.08 -22.13
CA SER A 131 23.69 -2.55 -22.75
C SER A 131 24.09 -3.38 -23.98
N MET A 132 24.60 -2.70 -25.02
CA MET A 132 25.23 -3.36 -26.15
C MET A 132 26.50 -4.11 -25.76
N ALA A 133 27.15 -3.69 -24.66
CA ALA A 133 28.27 -4.42 -24.10
C ALA A 133 27.76 -5.74 -23.51
N LYS A 134 28.21 -6.87 -24.07
CA LYS A 134 27.84 -8.21 -23.59
C LYS A 134 28.37 -8.50 -22.19
N ASN A 135 29.35 -7.73 -21.72
CA ASN A 135 29.96 -7.85 -20.40
C ASN A 135 29.93 -6.49 -19.69
N CYS A 136 29.71 -6.55 -18.38
CA CYS A 136 29.82 -5.41 -17.48
C CYS A 136 31.18 -5.53 -16.81
N ASP A 137 31.93 -4.44 -16.84
CA ASP A 137 33.27 -4.31 -16.25
C ASP A 137 33.22 -4.16 -14.72
#